data_AF-A0A9X0R208-F1
#
_entry.id   AF-A0A9X0R208-F1
#
_cell.length_a   1.000
_cell.length_b   1.000
_cell.length_c   1.000
_cell.angle_alpha   90.00
_cell.angle_beta   90.00
_cell.angle_gamma   90.00
#
_symmetry.space_group_name_H-M   'P 1'
#
loop_
_entity.id
_entity.type
_entity.pdbx_description
1 polymer ?
#
loop_
_entity_poly.entity_id
_entity_poly.type
_entity_poly.pdbx_seq_one_letter_code
_entity_poly.pdbx_strand_id
1 'polypeptide(L)'
;MPRKRHTAEQIIGLLRQAEVEFAQGRTVGEICRRLEVSEATFYRWRSEYGGLKVDQARRLKDLERENARLKWAVAELTLDKQILKEAAQGNFFSIRGAWRNSSFAAPGLSG
;
A
#
# COMPACT_ATOMS: atom_id res chain seq x y z
N MET A 1 10.73 -41.73 15.85
CA MET A 1 10.17 -40.46 16.36
C MET A 1 9.06 -40.00 15.44
N PRO A 2 7.86 -39.68 15.94
CA PRO A 2 6.78 -39.13 15.13
C PRO A 2 7.22 -37.81 14.50
N ARG A 3 7.09 -37.68 13.17
CA ARG A 3 7.42 -36.45 12.43
C ARG A 3 6.38 -35.38 12.73
N LYS A 4 6.68 -34.46 13.65
CA LYS A 4 5.91 -33.22 13.80
C LYS A 4 6.02 -32.45 12.47
N ARG A 5 4.88 -32.21 11.82
CA ARG A 5 4.81 -31.35 10.64
C ARG A 5 4.70 -29.91 11.12
N HIS A 6 5.67 -29.07 10.76
CA HIS A 6 5.60 -27.64 11.03
C HIS A 6 4.91 -26.94 9.85
N THR A 7 4.04 -25.96 10.13
CA THR A 7 3.50 -25.08 9.09
C THR A 7 4.55 -24.06 8.65
N ALA A 8 4.34 -23.41 7.51
CA ALA A 8 5.24 -22.37 7.02
C ALA A 8 5.39 -21.23 8.05
N GLU A 9 4.30 -20.81 8.70
CA GLU A 9 4.34 -19.75 9.72
C GLU A 9 5.18 -20.16 10.93
N GLN A 10 5.04 -21.41 11.38
CA GLN A 10 5.83 -21.95 12.49
C GLN A 10 7.32 -21.99 12.14
N ILE A 11 7.65 -22.41 10.92
CA ILE A 11 9.04 -22.45 10.43
C ILE A 11 9.64 -21.04 10.41
N ILE A 12 8.92 -20.06 9.87
CA ILE A 12 9.35 -18.66 9.82
C ILE A 12 9.57 -18.09 11.23
N GLY A 13 8.66 -18.41 12.17
CA GLY A 13 8.79 -18.04 13.57
C GLY A 13 10.06 -18.58 14.22
N LEU A 14 10.34 -19.88 14.02
CA LEU A 14 11.54 -20.54 14.53
C LEU A 14 12.82 -19.98 13.92
N LEU A 15 12.85 -19.71 12.61
CA LEU A 15 13.99 -19.07 11.95
C LEU A 15 14.24 -17.65 12.47
N ARG A 16 13.18 -16.89 12.78
CA ARG A 16 13.31 -15.55 13.38
C ARG A 16 13.84 -15.60 14.81
N GLN A 17 13.41 -16.59 15.60
CA GLN A 17 13.98 -16.81 16.92
C GLN A 17 15.45 -17.22 16.82
N ALA A 18 15.82 -18.07 15.87
CA ALA A 18 17.20 -18.44 15.61
C ALA A 18 18.09 -17.23 15.30
N GLU A 19 17.63 -16.27 14.49
CA GLU A 19 18.37 -15.04 14.18
C GLU A 19 18.67 -14.18 15.43
N VAL A 20 17.70 -14.05 16.34
CA VAL A 20 17.92 -13.33 17.60
C VAL A 20 18.99 -14.02 18.43
N GLU A 21 18.98 -15.35 18.47
CA GLU A 21 19.97 -16.16 19.19
C GLU A 21 21.36 -16.09 18.53
N PHE A 22 21.43 -16.01 17.20
CA PHE A 22 22.69 -15.74 16.49
C PHE A 22 23.23 -14.36 16.81
N ALA A 23 22.38 -13.34 16.91
CA ALA A 23 22.80 -11.98 17.30
C ALA A 23 23.32 -11.94 18.75
N GLN A 24 22.89 -12.87 19.60
CA GLN A 24 23.44 -13.07 20.94
C GLN A 24 24.73 -13.89 20.96
N GLY A 25 25.26 -14.29 19.79
CA GLY A 25 26.52 -15.04 19.66
C GLY A 25 26.41 -16.55 19.87
N ARG A 26 25.20 -17.12 19.91
CA ARG A 26 25.03 -18.57 20.10
C ARG A 26 25.33 -19.35 18.83
N THR A 27 25.80 -20.58 19.01
CA THR A 27 26.14 -21.48 17.91
C THR A 27 24.89 -22.15 17.32
N VAL A 28 24.99 -22.59 16.06
CA VAL A 28 23.89 -23.29 15.36
C VAL A 28 23.41 -24.52 16.16
N GLY A 29 24.33 -25.29 16.73
CA GLY A 29 24.00 -26.50 17.48
C GLY A 29 23.26 -26.23 18.79
N GLU A 30 23.57 -25.13 19.48
CA GLU A 30 22.84 -24.71 20.69
C GLU A 30 21.43 -24.22 20.34
N ILE A 31 21.31 -23.46 19.25
CA ILE A 31 20.03 -22.97 18.75
C ILE A 31 19.14 -24.15 18.34
N CYS A 32 19.67 -25.10 17.57
CA CYS A 32 18.95 -26.29 17.13
C CYS A 32 18.47 -27.14 18.31
N ARG A 33 19.29 -27.29 19.37
CA ARG A 33 18.87 -27.94 20.61
C ARG A 33 17.74 -27.20 21.30
N ARG A 34 17.81 -25.87 21.41
CA ARG A 34 16.79 -25.04 22.06
C ARG A 34 15.47 -25.01 21.28
N LEU A 35 15.53 -25.05 19.95
CA LEU A 35 14.37 -25.08 19.08
C LEU A 35 13.80 -26.49 18.88
N GLU A 36 14.44 -27.52 19.46
CA GLU A 36 14.09 -28.95 19.26
C GLU A 36 14.07 -29.39 17.79
N VAL A 37 14.97 -28.82 16.98
CA VAL A 37 15.05 -29.07 15.53
C VAL A 37 16.43 -29.61 15.20
N SER A 38 16.53 -30.55 14.26
CA SER A 38 17.82 -31.03 13.78
C SER A 38 18.51 -29.99 12.90
N GLU A 39 19.83 -29.91 12.94
CA GLU A 39 20.60 -28.98 12.11
C GLU A 39 20.30 -29.14 10.62
N ALA A 40 20.15 -30.38 10.14
CA ALA A 40 19.75 -30.67 8.76
C ALA A 40 18.39 -30.04 8.39
N THR A 41 17.42 -30.09 9.30
CA THR A 41 16.10 -29.46 9.09
C THR A 41 16.22 -27.94 9.13
N PHE A 42 17.01 -27.41 10.05
CA PHE A 42 17.27 -25.98 10.17
C PHE A 42 17.90 -25.41 8.88
N TYR A 43 18.94 -26.05 8.33
CA TYR A 43 19.57 -25.61 7.09
C TYR A 43 18.61 -25.69 5.89
N ARG A 44 17.81 -26.75 5.78
CA ARG A 44 16.77 -26.86 4.74
C ARG A 44 15.76 -25.71 4.85
N TRP A 45 15.23 -25.46 6.04
CA TRP A 45 14.30 -24.36 6.26
C TRP A 45 14.92 -22.99 5.99
N ARG A 46 16.20 -22.80 6.34
CA ARG A 46 16.91 -21.57 6.03
C ARG A 46 17.06 -21.36 4.52
N SER A 47 17.27 -22.43 3.75
CA SER A 47 17.29 -22.36 2.28
C SER A 47 15.92 -22.07 1.68
N GLU A 48 14.86 -22.68 2.20
CA GLU A 48 13.49 -22.56 1.66
C GLU A 48 12.78 -21.27 2.08
N TYR A 49 12.97 -20.83 3.33
CA TYR A 49 12.21 -19.73 3.96
C TYR A 49 13.10 -18.57 4.43
N GLY A 50 14.42 -18.70 4.44
CA GLY A 50 15.33 -17.63 4.89
C GLY A 50 15.36 -16.41 3.97
N GLY A 51 15.11 -16.59 2.67
CA GLY A 51 15.00 -15.49 1.69
C GLY A 51 13.68 -14.70 1.81
N LEU A 52 12.65 -15.29 2.44
CA LEU A 52 11.30 -14.73 2.48
C LEU A 52 11.26 -13.35 3.16
N LYS A 53 12.16 -13.07 4.12
CA LYS A 53 12.29 -11.74 4.75
C LYS A 53 12.82 -10.68 3.80
N VAL A 54 13.78 -11.03 2.96
CA VAL A 54 14.36 -10.11 1.97
C VAL A 54 13.30 -9.76 0.92
N ASP A 55 12.55 -10.77 0.48
CA ASP A 55 11.46 -10.57 -0.47
C ASP A 55 10.28 -9.78 0.13
N GLN A 56 9.90 -10.05 1.38
CA GLN A 56 8.88 -9.27 2.09
C GLN A 56 9.30 -7.82 2.30
N ALA A 57 10.54 -7.55 2.71
CA ALA A 57 11.06 -6.20 2.89
C ALA A 57 11.14 -5.43 1.56
N ARG A 58 11.53 -6.11 0.47
CA ARG A 58 11.52 -5.54 -0.87
C ARG A 58 10.11 -5.20 -1.33
N ARG A 59 9.17 -6.14 -1.19
CA ARG A 59 7.76 -5.93 -1.53
C ARG A 59 7.13 -4.81 -0.72
N LEU A 60 7.47 -4.66 0.56
CA LEU A 60 7.00 -3.56 1.38
C LEU A 60 7.48 -2.20 0.84
N LYS A 61 8.78 -2.08 0.54
CA LYS A 61 9.34 -0.85 -0.07
C LYS A 61 8.74 -0.52 -1.43
N ASP A 62 8.41 -1.54 -2.23
CA ASP A 62 7.75 -1.35 -3.52
C ASP A 62 6.31 -0.83 -3.33
N LEU A 63 5.58 -1.42 -2.38
CA LEU A 63 4.23 -0.97 -2.02
C LEU A 63 4.21 0.44 -1.44
N GLU A 64 5.18 0.81 -0.59
CA GLU A 64 5.31 2.16 -0.04
C GLU A 64 5.55 3.20 -1.14
N ARG A 65 6.42 2.90 -2.10
CA ARG A 65 6.67 3.76 -3.27
C ARG A 65 5.43 3.93 -4.13
N GLU A 66 4.74 2.84 -4.43
CA GLU A 66 3.50 2.92 -5.22
C GLU A 66 2.41 3.68 -4.47
N ASN A 67 2.29 3.49 -3.16
CA ASN A 67 1.33 4.24 -2.34
C ASN A 67 1.62 5.76 -2.37
N ALA A 68 2.89 6.15 -2.29
CA ALA A 68 3.29 7.55 -2.40
C ALA A 68 2.93 8.14 -3.77
N ARG A 69 3.23 7.40 -4.85
CA ARG A 69 2.86 7.80 -6.23
C ARG A 69 1.35 7.95 -6.40
N LEU A 70 0.58 6.98 -5.90
CA LEU A 70 -0.88 7.00 -5.97
C LEU A 70 -1.46 8.17 -5.17
N LYS A 71 -0.96 8.44 -3.96
CA LYS A 71 -1.37 9.61 -3.17
C LYS A 71 -1.15 10.92 -3.90
N TRP A 72 0.02 11.08 -4.55
CA TRP A 72 0.31 12.26 -5.35
C TRP A 72 -0.66 12.40 -6.53
N ALA A 73 -0.86 11.33 -7.30
CA ALA A 73 -1.77 11.33 -8.44
C ALA A 73 -3.22 11.63 -8.03
N VAL A 74 -3.68 11.09 -6.90
CA VAL A 74 -5.02 11.36 -6.36
C VAL A 74 -5.16 12.82 -5.92
N ALA A 75 -4.13 13.40 -5.29
CA ALA A 75 -4.16 14.80 -4.91
C ALA A 75 -4.27 15.73 -6.12
N GLU A 76 -3.45 15.50 -7.15
CA GLU A 76 -3.48 16.29 -8.40
C GLU A 76 -4.85 16.21 -9.08
N LEU A 77 -5.37 14.99 -9.29
CA LEU A 77 -6.68 14.79 -9.91
C LEU A 77 -7.83 15.39 -9.08
N THR A 78 -7.69 15.40 -7.76
CA THR A 78 -8.70 15.99 -6.87
C THR A 78 -8.69 17.51 -6.99
N LEU A 79 -7.51 18.13 -7.09
CA LEU A 79 -7.37 19.57 -7.31
C LEU A 79 -7.97 19.97 -8.66
N ASP A 80 -7.62 19.28 -9.74
CA ASP A 80 -8.18 19.53 -11.08
C ASP A 80 -9.71 19.43 -11.08
N LYS A 81 -10.25 18.40 -10.42
CA LYS A 81 -11.69 18.21 -10.28
C LYS A 81 -12.35 19.37 -9.52
N GLN A 82 -11.70 19.93 -8.50
CA GLN A 82 -12.22 21.09 -7.78
C GLN A 82 -12.24 22.32 -8.67
N ILE A 83 -11.13 22.61 -9.35
CA ILE A 83 -11.01 23.74 -10.29
C ILE A 83 -12.09 23.66 -11.38
N LEU A 84 -12.27 22.49 -12.00
CA LEU A 84 -13.27 22.30 -13.05
C LEU A 84 -14.70 22.48 -12.53
N LYS A 85 -14.98 22.01 -11.30
CA LYS A 85 -16.29 22.21 -10.68
C LYS A 85 -16.57 23.68 -10.40
N GLU A 86 -15.60 24.41 -9.85
CA GLU A 86 -15.73 25.84 -9.58
C GLU A 86 -15.91 26.64 -10.88
N ALA A 87 -15.12 26.35 -11.92
CA ALA A 87 -15.24 26.98 -13.22
C ALA A 87 -16.61 26.73 -13.87
N ALA A 88 -17.15 25.51 -13.75
CA ALA A 88 -18.48 25.17 -14.25
C ALA A 88 -19.60 25.88 -13.47
N GLN A 89 -19.43 26.10 -12.17
CA GLN A 89 -20.41 26.79 -11.33
C GLN A 89 -20.34 28.32 -11.49
N GLY A 90 -19.15 28.88 -11.71
CA GLY A 90 -18.86 30.31 -11.67
C GLY A 90 -19.44 31.15 -12.82
N ASN A 91 -19.97 30.54 -13.89
CA ASN A 91 -20.53 31.32 -15.00
C ASN A 91 -21.83 30.76 -15.61
N PHE A 92 -22.29 29.57 -15.20
CA PHE A 92 -23.45 28.95 -15.85
C PHE A 92 -24.79 29.62 -15.47
N PHE A 93 -24.91 30.15 -14.25
CA PHE A 93 -26.14 30.78 -13.76
C PHE A 93 -26.26 32.27 -14.08
N SER A 94 -25.13 32.99 -14.14
CA SER A 94 -25.09 34.42 -14.46
C SER A 94 -25.54 34.71 -15.89
N ILE A 95 -24.99 33.96 -16.87
CA ILE A 95 -25.26 34.19 -18.28
C ILE A 95 -26.71 33.77 -18.62
N ARG A 96 -27.18 32.63 -18.10
CA ARG A 96 -28.54 32.13 -18.40
C ARG A 96 -29.66 33.00 -17.80
N GLY A 97 -29.40 33.69 -16.68
CA GLY A 97 -30.30 34.69 -16.10
C GLY A 97 -30.37 35.97 -16.94
N ALA A 98 -29.24 36.43 -17.46
CA ALA A 98 -29.15 37.64 -18.30
C ALA A 98 -29.86 37.48 -19.66
N TRP A 99 -29.76 36.30 -20.29
CA TRP A 99 -30.47 36.01 -21.55
C TRP A 99 -31.99 35.85 -21.37
N ARG A 100 -32.46 35.39 -20.19
CA ARG A 100 -33.91 35.22 -19.93
C ARG A 100 -34.62 36.56 -19.64
N ASN A 101 -33.92 37.56 -19.10
CA ASN A 101 -34.50 38.87 -18.79
C ASN A 101 -34.41 39.89 -19.94
N SER A 102 -33.59 39.62 -20.98
CA SER A 102 -33.35 40.57 -22.09
C SER A 102 -34.25 40.37 -23.32
N SER A 103 -35.09 39.32 -23.36
CA SER A 103 -36.01 39.07 -24.49
C SER A 103 -37.40 39.74 -24.37
N PHE A 104 -37.62 40.56 -23.35
CA PHE A 104 -38.89 41.31 -23.15
C PHE A 104 -38.63 42.82 -23.05
N ALA A 105 -38.08 43.41 -24.12
CA ALA A 105 -38.10 44.85 -24.31
C ALA A 105 -38.28 45.17 -25.80
N ALA A 106 -39.48 44.87 -26.32
CA ALA A 106 -39.97 45.49 -27.55
C ALA A 106 -40.65 46.80 -27.15
N PRO A 107 -40.13 47.99 -27.54
CA PRO A 107 -40.84 49.23 -27.31
C PRO A 107 -42.06 49.27 -28.24
N GLY A 108 -43.24 49.39 -27.64
CA GLY A 108 -44.45 49.76 -28.35
C GLY A 108 -44.24 51.08 -29.07
N LEU A 109 -44.42 51.07 -30.39
CA LEU A 109 -44.66 52.27 -31.18
C LEU A 109 -46.17 52.42 -31.31
N SER A 110 -46.72 53.30 -30.49
CA SER A 110 -47.99 53.98 -30.73
C SER A 110 -47.80 54.98 -31.87
N GLY A 111 -48.75 55.03 -32.81
CA GLY A 111 -48.81 55.99 -33.92
C GLY A 111 -49.47 55.39 -35.15
#